data_AF-W2TCA2-F1
#
_entry.id   AF-W2TCA2-F1
#
_cell.length_a   1.000
_cell.length_b   1.000
_cell.length_c   1.000
_cell.angle_alpha   90.00
_cell.angle_beta   90.00
_cell.angle_gamma   90.00
#
_symmetry.space_group_name_H-M   'P 1'
#
loop_
_entity.id
_entity.type
_entity.pdbx_description
1 polymer ?
#
loop_
_entity_poly.entity_id
_entity_poly.type
_entity_poly.pdbx_seq_one_letter_code
_entity_poly.pdbx_strand_id
1 'polypeptide(L)'
;DRRVTIAEGNHRRASSSGSIDRRFVRHQEGLSVRSASLRPISDPLLDVLSQIHKIVLISEAALSDPSDSTNHKRRVVEQFRRRIFSKSSNADLIKKHLRKLSAEAHEEIELDLGYSDFRPVLADIHMSGYQNDKKVTGITYEQLSACIQILIQEIR
;
A
#
# COMPACT_ATOMS: atom_id res chain seq x y z
N ASP A 1 21.94 -18.34 -15.66
CA ASP A 1 20.51 -18.74 -15.79
C ASP A 1 20.20 -20.01 -15.01
N ARG A 2 19.57 -19.87 -13.84
CA ARG A 2 19.08 -21.01 -13.06
C ARG A 2 17.63 -21.28 -13.45
N ARG A 3 17.42 -22.36 -14.21
CA ARG A 3 16.10 -22.79 -14.68
C ARG A 3 15.30 -23.40 -13.53
N VAL A 4 14.20 -22.76 -13.14
CA VAL A 4 13.25 -23.28 -12.15
C VAL A 4 12.30 -24.24 -12.85
N THR A 5 12.32 -25.52 -12.46
CA THR A 5 11.37 -26.52 -12.95
C THR A 5 10.22 -26.67 -11.98
N ILE A 6 9.01 -26.36 -12.44
CA ILE A 6 7.76 -26.55 -11.70
C ILE A 6 7.31 -27.99 -11.93
N ALA A 7 7.18 -28.78 -10.86
CA ALA A 7 6.64 -30.13 -10.97
C ALA A 7 5.11 -30.08 -10.94
N GLU A 8 4.48 -30.19 -12.11
CA GLU A 8 3.03 -30.45 -12.20
C GLU A 8 2.76 -31.92 -11.84
N GLY A 9 1.94 -32.13 -10.79
CA GLY A 9 1.52 -33.45 -10.35
C GLY A 9 0.53 -34.06 -11.34
N ASN A 10 1.00 -34.97 -12.20
CA ASN A 10 0.16 -35.65 -13.16
C ASN A 10 -0.66 -36.80 -12.55
N HIS A 11 -1.93 -36.86 -12.97
CA HIS A 11 -2.92 -37.87 -12.61
C HIS A 11 -2.50 -39.31 -12.97
N ARG A 12 -2.93 -40.22 -12.11
CA ARG A 12 -2.84 -41.69 -12.13
C ARG A 12 -2.99 -42.33 -13.53
N ARG A 13 -2.02 -43.17 -13.92
CA ARG A 13 -2.19 -44.28 -14.87
C ARG A 13 -1.18 -45.40 -14.59
N ALA A 14 -1.58 -46.62 -14.94
CA ALA A 14 -1.20 -47.89 -14.31
C ALA A 14 0.11 -48.56 -14.78
N SER A 15 0.56 -49.50 -13.93
CA SER A 15 1.28 -50.78 -14.15
C SER A 15 2.39 -50.92 -15.21
N SER A 16 3.58 -51.35 -14.77
CA SER A 16 4.17 -52.69 -15.03
C SER A 16 5.72 -52.69 -14.89
N SER A 17 6.24 -53.89 -14.60
CA SER A 17 7.62 -54.25 -14.24
C SER A 17 8.65 -53.96 -15.34
N GLY A 18 9.85 -53.50 -14.95
CA GLY A 18 10.98 -53.32 -15.86
C GLY A 18 12.26 -52.95 -15.10
N SER A 19 13.23 -53.86 -15.14
CA SER A 19 14.59 -53.72 -14.62
C SER A 19 15.37 -52.61 -15.36
N ILE A 20 16.62 -52.39 -14.92
CA ILE A 20 17.70 -51.53 -15.45
C ILE A 20 17.52 -50.00 -15.41
N ASP A 21 18.26 -49.35 -14.52
CA ASP A 21 19.54 -48.70 -14.89
C ASP A 21 19.99 -47.80 -13.71
N ARG A 22 21.17 -48.06 -13.15
CA ARG A 22 21.79 -47.21 -12.12
C ARG A 22 22.27 -45.92 -12.78
N ARG A 23 21.34 -45.04 -13.12
CA ARG A 23 21.68 -43.70 -13.57
C ARG A 23 21.94 -42.83 -12.35
N PHE A 24 23.19 -42.41 -12.21
CA PHE A 24 23.66 -41.41 -11.26
C PHE A 24 22.71 -40.22 -11.21
N VAL A 25 21.80 -40.21 -10.22
CA VAL A 25 21.08 -39.00 -9.84
C VAL A 25 22.07 -38.20 -9.02
N ARG A 26 22.80 -37.30 -9.70
CA ARG A 26 23.45 -36.18 -9.03
C ARG A 26 22.41 -35.58 -8.08
N HIS A 27 22.72 -35.53 -6.79
CA HIS A 27 21.99 -34.71 -5.84
C HIS A 27 22.07 -33.27 -6.35
N GLN A 28 21.11 -32.86 -7.18
CA GLN A 28 20.81 -31.45 -7.33
C GLN A 28 20.15 -31.06 -6.02
N GLU A 29 20.88 -30.33 -5.20
CA GLU A 29 20.33 -29.49 -4.15
C GLU A 29 19.44 -28.41 -4.80
N GLY A 30 18.31 -28.85 -5.34
CA GLY A 30 17.27 -28.00 -5.87
C GLY A 30 16.38 -27.58 -4.72
N LEU A 31 16.36 -26.28 -4.42
CA LEU A 31 15.39 -25.71 -3.50
C LEU A 31 13.98 -25.94 -4.07
N SER A 32 13.26 -26.90 -3.49
CA SER A 32 11.85 -27.17 -3.83
C SER A 32 10.97 -26.24 -3.01
N VAL A 33 10.38 -25.23 -3.65
CA VAL A 33 9.43 -24.31 -3.04
C VAL A 33 8.02 -24.78 -3.36
N ARG A 34 7.18 -24.99 -2.34
CA ARG A 34 5.77 -25.31 -2.52
C ARG A 34 5.06 -24.11 -3.16
N SER A 35 4.39 -24.29 -4.29
CA SER A 35 3.65 -23.23 -4.98
C SER A 35 2.60 -22.55 -4.09
N ALA A 36 2.03 -23.29 -3.12
CA ALA A 36 1.11 -22.76 -2.12
C ALA A 36 1.74 -21.78 -1.10
N SER A 37 3.08 -21.68 -1.06
CA SER A 37 3.81 -20.72 -0.22
C SER A 37 4.19 -19.44 -0.97
N LEU A 38 3.85 -19.31 -2.26
CA LEU A 38 4.14 -18.12 -3.04
C LEU A 38 3.04 -17.09 -2.81
N ARG A 39 3.42 -15.92 -2.28
CA ARG A 39 2.51 -14.76 -2.25
C ARG A 39 2.26 -14.32 -3.70
N PRO A 40 1.02 -14.01 -4.10
CA PRO A 40 0.77 -13.37 -5.38
C PRO A 40 1.61 -12.10 -5.49
N ILE A 41 2.31 -11.93 -6.61
CA ILE A 41 3.02 -10.68 -6.89
C ILE A 41 1.94 -9.64 -7.16
N SER A 42 1.84 -8.61 -6.30
CA SER A 42 1.02 -7.44 -6.64
C SER A 42 1.73 -6.67 -7.75
N ASP A 43 0.97 -6.25 -8.76
CA ASP A 43 1.52 -5.38 -9.80
C ASP A 43 1.79 -4.00 -9.17
N PRO A 44 3.07 -3.56 -9.09
CA PRO A 44 3.40 -2.28 -8.48
C PRO A 44 2.74 -1.09 -9.20
N LEU A 45 2.37 -1.23 -10.47
CA LEU A 45 1.63 -0.22 -11.20
C LEU A 45 0.17 -0.16 -10.73
N LEU A 46 -0.48 -1.31 -10.54
CA LEU A 46 -1.84 -1.37 -10.02
C LEU A 46 -1.92 -0.85 -8.58
N ASP A 47 -0.91 -1.10 -7.75
CA ASP A 47 -0.85 -0.56 -6.39
C ASP A 47 -0.81 0.98 -6.42
N VAL A 48 0.02 1.56 -7.30
CA VAL A 48 0.09 3.02 -7.50
C VAL A 48 -1.24 3.59 -8.01
N LEU A 49 -1.85 2.95 -9.02
CA LEU A 49 -3.14 3.39 -9.57
C LEU A 49 -4.26 3.29 -8.53
N SER A 50 -4.26 2.24 -7.71
CA SER A 50 -5.21 2.06 -6.61
C SER A 50 -5.12 3.19 -5.60
N GLN A 51 -3.91 3.59 -5.22
CA GLN A 51 -3.71 4.71 -4.30
C GLN A 51 -4.20 6.04 -4.89
N ILE A 52 -3.91 6.32 -6.16
CA ILE A 52 -4.41 7.52 -6.85
C ILE A 52 -5.94 7.53 -6.83
N HIS A 53 -6.57 6.41 -7.20
CA HIS A 53 -8.02 6.29 -7.23
C HIS A 53 -8.66 6.58 -5.86
N LYS A 54 -8.11 6.02 -4.77
CA LYS A 54 -8.60 6.28 -3.40
C LYS A 54 -8.53 7.77 -3.05
N ILE A 55 -7.41 8.43 -3.37
CA ILE A 55 -7.21 9.87 -3.08
C ILE A 55 -8.22 10.72 -3.85
N VAL A 56 -8.40 10.44 -5.14
CA VAL A 56 -9.36 11.15 -6.00
C VAL A 56 -10.79 10.93 -5.51
N LEU A 57 -11.18 9.68 -5.25
CA LEU A 57 -12.51 9.32 -4.77
C LEU A 57 -12.89 10.07 -3.48
N ILE A 58 -11.98 10.11 -2.50
CA ILE A 58 -12.20 10.85 -1.25
C ILE A 58 -12.39 12.35 -1.52
N SER A 59 -11.59 12.90 -2.44
CA SER A 59 -11.60 14.33 -2.76
C SER A 59 -12.86 14.75 -3.52
N GLU A 60 -13.36 13.90 -4.42
CA GLU A 60 -14.59 14.14 -5.17
C GLU A 60 -15.84 13.99 -4.29
N ALA A 61 -15.84 13.02 -3.37
CA ALA A 61 -16.91 12.87 -2.38
C ALA A 61 -17.04 14.14 -1.52
N ALA A 62 -15.92 14.76 -1.13
CA ALA A 62 -15.91 15.99 -0.34
C ALA A 62 -16.47 17.22 -1.08
N LEU A 63 -16.46 17.23 -2.42
CA LEU A 63 -17.05 18.33 -3.21
C LEU A 63 -18.58 18.30 -3.19
N SER A 64 -19.17 17.17 -2.83
CA SER A 64 -20.63 16.95 -2.86
C SER A 64 -21.32 17.37 -1.55
N ASP A 65 -20.57 17.54 -0.45
CA ASP A 65 -21.10 17.95 0.85
C ASP A 65 -20.28 19.14 1.42
N PRO A 66 -20.86 20.35 1.52
CA PRO A 66 -20.17 21.51 2.09
C PRO A 66 -19.72 21.34 3.56
N SER A 67 -20.37 20.43 4.31
CA SER A 67 -20.01 20.13 5.71
C SER A 67 -18.71 19.34 5.84
N ASP A 68 -18.26 18.69 4.76
CA ASP A 68 -17.05 17.87 4.72
C ASP A 68 -15.75 18.70 4.82
N SER A 69 -15.84 20.02 4.61
CA SER A 69 -14.76 20.96 4.88
C SER A 69 -14.34 21.01 6.36
N THR A 70 -15.21 20.56 7.27
CA THR A 70 -14.92 20.39 8.71
C THR A 70 -14.34 19.02 9.06
N ASN A 71 -14.38 18.05 8.13
CA ASN A 71 -13.85 16.71 8.34
C ASN A 71 -12.32 16.72 8.24
N HIS A 72 -11.65 16.65 9.39
CA HIS A 72 -10.19 16.69 9.46
C HIS A 72 -9.51 15.51 8.74
N LYS A 73 -10.12 14.31 8.69
CA LYS A 73 -9.54 13.16 7.94
C LYS A 73 -9.50 13.49 6.46
N ARG A 74 -10.58 14.06 5.91
CA ARG A 74 -10.64 14.46 4.49
C ARG A 74 -9.70 15.61 4.18
N ARG A 75 -9.57 16.59 5.08
CA ARG A 75 -8.60 17.69 4.94
C ARG A 75 -7.16 17.17 4.85
N VAL A 76 -6.79 16.15 5.62
CA VAL A 76 -5.46 15.51 5.54
C VAL A 76 -5.22 14.93 4.13
N VAL A 77 -6.18 14.17 3.61
CA VAL A 77 -6.08 13.57 2.26
C VAL A 77 -6.03 14.63 1.17
N GLU A 78 -6.82 15.69 1.29
CA GLU A 78 -6.81 16.82 0.36
C GLU A 78 -5.48 17.57 0.36
N GLN A 79 -4.88 17.81 1.54
CA GLN A 79 -3.55 18.42 1.64
C GLN A 79 -2.48 17.52 1.03
N PHE A 80 -2.57 16.20 1.25
CA PHE A 80 -1.69 15.25 0.58
C PHE A 80 -1.82 15.32 -0.94
N ARG A 81 -3.06 15.31 -1.46
CA ARG A 81 -3.35 15.45 -2.90
C ARG A 81 -2.72 16.72 -3.47
N ARG A 82 -2.94 17.87 -2.83
CA ARG A 82 -2.34 19.16 -3.22
C ARG A 82 -0.82 19.11 -3.22
N ARG A 83 -0.23 18.44 -2.23
CA ARG A 83 1.23 18.31 -2.10
C ARG A 83 1.84 17.46 -3.22
N ILE A 84 1.21 16.34 -3.59
CA ILE A 84 1.75 15.44 -4.62
C ILE A 84 1.40 15.89 -6.04
N PHE A 85 0.27 16.57 -6.26
CA PHE A 85 -0.15 17.10 -7.57
C PHE A 85 0.05 18.62 -7.70
N SER A 86 0.98 19.18 -6.92
CA SER A 86 1.36 20.59 -7.04
C SER A 86 1.97 20.90 -8.42
N LYS A 87 1.93 22.17 -8.85
CA LYS A 87 2.56 22.61 -10.12
C LYS A 87 4.06 22.31 -10.20
N SER A 88 4.73 22.22 -9.05
CA SER A 88 6.15 21.88 -8.94
C SER A 88 6.43 20.37 -8.89
N SER A 89 5.40 19.53 -8.80
CA SER A 89 5.56 18.09 -8.73
C SER A 89 5.91 17.47 -10.08
N ASN A 90 6.70 16.40 -10.06
CA ASN A 90 7.00 15.60 -11.24
C ASN A 90 6.64 14.12 -11.00
N ALA A 91 6.65 13.32 -12.07
CA ALA A 91 6.24 11.92 -12.01
C ALA A 91 7.07 11.10 -11.01
N ASP A 92 8.36 11.38 -10.84
CA ASP A 92 9.22 10.65 -9.92
C ASP A 92 8.90 10.95 -8.46
N LEU A 93 8.62 12.21 -8.13
CA LEU A 93 8.16 12.60 -6.81
C LEU A 93 6.79 11.98 -6.47
N ILE A 94 5.84 12.01 -7.42
CA ILE A 94 4.53 11.39 -7.25
C ILE A 94 4.67 9.89 -6.98
N LYS A 95 5.43 9.18 -7.83
CA LYS A 95 5.73 7.75 -7.64
C LYS A 95 6.37 7.48 -6.28
N LYS A 96 7.31 8.33 -5.84
CA LYS A 96 7.97 8.17 -4.54
C LYS A 96 6.97 8.28 -3.38
N HIS A 97 6.11 9.29 -3.37
CA HIS A 97 5.10 9.46 -2.33
C HIS A 97 4.07 8.32 -2.33
N LEU A 98 3.60 7.89 -3.50
CA LEU A 98 2.62 6.81 -3.60
C LEU A 98 3.21 5.45 -3.19
N ARG A 99 4.49 5.18 -3.47
CA ARG A 99 5.17 3.98 -2.97
C ARG A 99 5.28 3.99 -1.44
N LYS A 100 5.65 5.13 -0.85
CA LYS A 100 5.71 5.27 0.61
C LYS A 100 4.35 5.09 1.27
N LEU A 101 3.30 5.64 0.66
CA LEU A 101 1.91 5.43 1.08
C LEU A 101 1.51 3.97 1.01
N SER A 102 1.77 3.30 -0.11
CA SER A 102 1.44 1.89 -0.30
C SER A 102 2.21 0.95 0.62
N ALA A 103 3.41 1.34 1.06
CA ALA A 103 4.25 0.58 1.98
C ALA A 103 4.01 0.96 3.45
N GLU A 104 3.08 1.88 3.73
CA GLU A 104 2.78 2.37 5.08
C GLU A 104 4.06 2.82 5.81
N ALA A 105 4.89 3.58 5.10
CA ALA A 105 6.18 4.01 5.61
C ALA A 105 6.01 4.86 6.87
N HIS A 106 6.90 4.65 7.85
CA HIS A 106 6.94 5.43 9.08
C HIS A 106 7.62 6.80 8.88
N GLU A 107 8.08 7.09 7.65
CA GLU A 107 8.61 8.40 7.29
C GLU A 107 7.50 9.46 7.34
N GLU A 108 7.84 10.66 7.80
CA GLU A 108 6.90 11.78 7.81
C GLU A 108 6.83 12.47 6.44
N ILE A 109 5.64 12.99 6.14
CA ILE A 109 5.41 13.95 5.07
C ILE A 109 4.92 15.27 5.65
N GLU A 110 5.53 16.36 5.20
CA GLU A 110 5.10 17.70 5.56
C GLU A 110 3.79 18.08 4.85
N LEU A 111 2.78 18.44 5.64
CA LEU A 111 1.46 18.87 5.19
C LEU A 111 1.05 20.11 5.99
N ASP A 112 0.39 21.06 5.33
CA ASP A 112 -0.12 22.27 6.01
C ASP A 112 -1.47 21.97 6.68
N LEU A 113 -1.41 21.32 7.85
CA LEU A 113 -2.57 20.89 8.63
C LEU A 113 -2.96 21.89 9.73
N GLY A 114 -2.42 23.12 9.77
CA GLY A 114 -2.86 24.10 10.77
C GLY A 114 -2.65 23.70 12.25
N TYR A 115 -3.53 24.18 13.14
CA TYR A 115 -3.38 24.10 14.60
C TYR A 115 -4.50 23.29 15.24
N SER A 116 -4.15 22.29 16.07
CA SER A 116 -4.96 21.59 17.11
C SER A 116 -6.37 21.06 16.79
N ASP A 117 -7.12 21.59 15.83
CA ASP A 117 -8.43 21.15 15.35
C ASP A 117 -8.37 19.75 14.71
N PHE A 118 -7.23 19.36 14.15
CA PHE A 118 -7.00 18.01 13.62
C PHE A 118 -6.90 16.92 14.71
N ARG A 119 -6.64 17.25 15.98
CA ARG A 119 -6.28 16.25 17.00
C ARG A 119 -7.30 15.16 17.29
N PRO A 120 -8.61 15.41 17.37
CA PRO A 120 -9.58 14.34 17.58
C PRO A 120 -9.46 13.26 16.50
N VAL A 121 -9.21 13.69 15.26
CA VAL A 121 -8.97 12.79 14.14
C VAL A 121 -7.62 12.08 14.22
N LEU A 122 -6.59 12.78 14.69
CA LEU A 122 -5.24 12.22 14.87
C LEU A 122 -5.20 11.20 16.05
N ALA A 123 -6.04 11.39 17.07
CA ALA A 123 -6.18 10.45 18.19
C ALA A 123 -6.75 9.10 17.74
N ASP A 124 -7.75 9.11 16.85
CA ASP A 124 -8.34 7.89 16.26
C ASP A 124 -7.34 7.07 15.43
N ILE A 125 -6.29 7.71 14.91
CA ILE A 125 -5.21 7.09 14.11
C ILE A 125 -3.90 6.94 14.91
N HIS A 126 -4.01 6.94 16.25
CA HIS A 126 -2.89 6.71 17.18
C HIS A 126 -1.73 7.74 17.12
N MET A 127 -1.96 8.98 16.73
CA MET A 127 -0.95 10.06 16.85
C MET A 127 -0.85 10.58 18.30
N SER A 128 -0.17 9.83 19.15
CA SER A 128 0.22 10.29 20.49
C SER A 128 1.48 11.19 20.44
N GLY A 129 1.50 12.28 21.21
CA GLY A 129 2.74 13.04 21.48
C GLY A 129 2.83 14.52 21.09
N TYR A 130 1.78 15.13 20.52
CA TYR A 130 1.82 16.56 20.12
C TYR A 130 1.30 17.49 21.24
N GLN A 131 1.91 18.68 21.44
CA GLN A 131 1.52 19.70 22.44
C GLN A 131 0.48 20.70 21.90
N ASN A 132 -0.57 21.06 22.66
CA ASN A 132 -1.79 21.77 22.18
C ASN A 132 -1.54 23.05 21.37
N ASP A 133 -0.39 23.70 21.60
CA ASP A 133 -0.05 24.99 20.99
C ASP A 133 0.87 24.86 19.77
N LYS A 134 1.20 23.63 19.34
CA LYS A 134 2.08 23.39 18.19
C LYS A 134 1.28 23.08 16.93
N LYS A 135 1.63 23.78 15.84
CA LYS A 135 1.16 23.48 14.49
C LYS A 135 1.51 22.03 14.14
N VAL A 136 0.54 21.27 13.64
CA VAL A 136 0.82 19.93 13.10
C VAL A 136 1.26 20.14 11.66
N THR A 137 2.55 19.96 11.40
CA THR A 137 3.16 20.20 10.10
C THR A 137 3.47 18.93 9.33
N GLY A 138 3.25 17.76 9.91
CA GLY A 138 3.49 16.48 9.24
C GLY A 138 2.84 15.29 9.92
N ILE A 139 2.68 14.21 9.15
CA ILE A 139 2.17 12.90 9.57
C ILE A 139 2.97 11.80 8.87
N THR A 140 2.96 10.58 9.40
CA THR A 140 3.57 9.43 8.72
C THR A 140 2.71 8.93 7.56
N TYR A 141 3.30 8.23 6.59
CA TYR A 141 2.52 7.60 5.51
C TYR A 141 1.61 6.47 6.04
N GLU A 142 2.01 5.80 7.12
CA GLU A 142 1.16 4.86 7.86
C GLU A 142 -0.12 5.54 8.37
N GLN A 143 0.02 6.68 9.06
CA GLN A 143 -1.13 7.45 9.58
C GLN A 143 -2.04 7.94 8.44
N LEU A 144 -1.44 8.40 7.34
CA LEU A 144 -2.18 8.78 6.15
C LEU A 144 -2.94 7.59 5.54
N SER A 145 -2.33 6.40 5.48
CA SER A 145 -2.97 5.16 5.00
C SER A 145 -4.19 4.83 5.87
N ALA A 146 -4.06 4.88 7.19
CA ALA A 146 -5.15 4.67 8.13
C ALA A 146 -6.30 5.66 7.93
N CYS A 147 -6.00 6.96 7.76
CA CYS A 147 -7.01 7.97 7.43
C CYS A 147 -7.77 7.63 6.13
N ILE A 148 -7.05 7.28 5.07
CA ILE A 148 -7.65 6.92 3.78
C ILE A 148 -8.54 5.68 3.95
N GLN A 149 -8.11 4.69 4.71
CA GLN A 149 -8.89 3.47 4.92
C GLN A 149 -10.20 3.73 5.66
N ILE A 150 -10.18 4.56 6.71
CA ILE A 150 -11.38 4.97 7.45
C ILE A 150 -12.36 5.68 6.51
N LEU A 151 -11.89 6.67 5.74
CA LEU A 151 -12.75 7.42 4.82
C LEU A 151 -13.34 6.56 3.69
N ILE A 152 -12.57 5.62 3.16
CA ILE A 152 -13.08 4.68 2.15
C ILE A 152 -14.17 3.77 2.72
N GLN A 153 -14.10 3.42 4.01
CA GLN A 153 -15.17 2.66 4.66
C GLN A 153 -16.44 3.50 4.86
N GLU A 154 -16.30 4.79 5.15
CA GLU A 154 -17.44 5.72 5.30
C GLU A 154 -18.17 6.01 3.98
N ILE A 155 -17.46 5.93 2.83
CA ILE A 155 -18.04 6.17 1.49
C ILE A 155 -18.81 4.93 0.97
N ARG A 156 -18.54 3.74 1.50
CA ARG A 156 -19.17 2.47 1.09
C ARG A 156 -20.49 2.23 1.79
#